data_AF-A0A1B6C709-F1
#
_entry.id   AF-A0A1B6C709-F1
#
_cell.length_a   1.000
_cell.length_b   1.000
_cell.length_c   1.000
_cell.angle_alpha   90.00
_cell.angle_beta   90.00
_cell.angle_gamma   90.00
#
_symmetry.space_group_name_H-M   'P 1'
#
loop_
_entity.id
_entity.type
_entity.pdbx_description
1 polymer ?
#
loop_
_entity_poly.entity_id
_entity_poly.type
_entity_poly.pdbx_seq_one_letter_code
_entity_poly.pdbx_strand_id
1 'polypeptide(L)'
;YDIDNYQPFKQNGIVNIPVDIHSIPAYQRGGSIIARKFRVRRSSTLMHNDPYTLVVALGINGTASGHLYIDDGTTFQHQYKKKALYLGFHYENNMLESKFLLPDYHYPTKEWLE
;
A
#
# COMPACT_ATOMS: atom_id res chain seq x y z
N TYR A 1 13.72 4.02 1.88
CA TYR A 1 13.17 4.81 2.97
C TYR A 1 13.04 3.92 4.16
N ASP A 2 13.62 4.31 5.29
CA ASP A 2 13.30 3.71 6.58
C ASP A 2 11.78 3.85 6.83
N ILE A 3 11.11 2.78 7.28
CA ILE A 3 9.65 2.82 7.45
C ILE A 3 9.19 3.55 8.71
N ASP A 4 10.09 3.77 9.68
CA ASP A 4 9.77 4.38 10.98
C ASP A 4 10.07 5.88 10.97
N ASN A 5 11.17 6.31 10.36
CA ASN A 5 11.59 7.72 10.32
C ASN A 5 11.52 8.38 8.93
N TYR A 6 11.12 7.63 7.91
CA TYR A 6 10.96 8.07 6.52
C TYR A 6 12.24 8.62 5.86
N GLN A 7 13.41 8.41 6.44
CA GLN A 7 14.66 8.89 5.85
C GLN A 7 15.07 8.02 4.65
N PRO A 8 15.48 8.63 3.52
CA PRO A 8 16.00 7.88 2.38
C PRO A 8 17.46 7.49 2.60
N PHE A 9 17.77 6.21 2.39
CA PHE A 9 19.14 5.77 2.16
C PHE A 9 19.48 5.98 0.68
N LYS A 10 20.34 6.95 0.40
CA LYS A 10 20.73 7.33 -0.97
C LYS A 10 21.94 6.55 -1.49
N GLN A 11 22.67 5.88 -0.60
CA GLN A 11 23.86 5.13 -0.95
C GLN A 11 23.50 3.74 -1.49
N ASN A 12 24.18 3.34 -2.55
CA ASN A 12 24.19 1.95 -2.99
C ASN A 12 25.25 1.19 -2.18
N GLY A 13 24.88 0.02 -1.65
CA GLY A 13 25.82 -0.86 -0.95
C GLY A 13 25.33 -1.24 0.45
N ILE A 14 26.29 -1.64 1.28
CA ILE A 14 26.04 -2.12 2.64
C ILE A 14 26.05 -0.93 3.59
N VAL A 15 25.03 -0.86 4.45
CA VAL A 15 24.90 0.18 5.47
C VAL A 15 24.81 -0.49 6.82
N ASN A 16 25.65 -0.08 7.77
CA ASN A 16 25.52 -0.50 9.16
C ASN A 16 24.46 0.37 9.84
N ILE A 17 23.42 -0.26 10.37
CA ILE A 17 22.26 0.42 10.99
C ILE A 17 22.27 0.10 12.48
N PRO A 18 22.30 1.12 13.36
CA PRO A 18 22.16 0.89 14.79
C PRO A 18 20.77 0.36 15.09
N VAL A 19 20.68 -0.65 15.95
CA VAL A 19 19.42 -1.30 16.34
C VAL A 19 19.38 -1.51 17.85
N ASP A 20 18.19 -1.46 18.41
CA ASP A 20 17.88 -1.87 19.79
C ASP A 20 16.89 -3.06 19.80
N ILE A 21 16.39 -3.42 20.99
CA ILE A 21 15.46 -4.54 21.17
C ILE A 21 14.09 -4.32 20.50
N HIS A 22 13.73 -3.08 20.16
CA HIS A 22 12.45 -2.72 19.53
C HIS A 22 12.59 -2.41 18.04
N SER A 23 13.82 -2.27 17.55
CA SER A 23 14.11 -1.92 16.17
C SER A 23 13.77 -3.07 15.22
N ILE A 24 13.02 -2.76 14.16
CA ILE A 24 12.74 -3.69 13.07
C ILE A 24 13.28 -3.06 11.77
N PRO A 25 14.49 -3.42 11.32
CA PRO A 25 15.10 -2.84 10.12
C PRO A 25 14.32 -3.22 8.86
N ALA A 26 13.37 -2.38 8.48
CA ALA A 26 12.53 -2.54 7.31
C ALA A 26 12.54 -1.26 6.49
N TYR A 27 12.52 -1.43 5.16
CA TYR A 27 12.71 -0.31 4.25
C TYR A 27 11.73 -0.39 3.09
N GLN A 28 11.08 0.73 2.79
CA GLN A 28 10.29 0.90 1.58
C GLN A 28 11.19 1.37 0.44
N ARG A 29 11.15 0.65 -0.68
CA ARG A 29 11.89 1.01 -1.90
C ARG A 29 11.29 2.29 -2.51
N GLY A 30 12.13 3.25 -2.89
CA GLY A 30 11.69 4.39 -3.68
C GLY A 30 11.13 3.94 -5.04
N GLY A 31 10.08 4.61 -5.50
CA GLY A 31 9.31 4.22 -6.67
C GLY A 31 8.09 3.36 -6.34
N SER A 32 7.75 3.18 -5.07
CA SER A 32 6.65 2.32 -4.65
C SER A 32 5.57 3.05 -3.85
N ILE A 33 4.32 2.62 -4.03
CA ILE A 33 3.16 3.03 -3.25
C ILE A 33 2.62 1.79 -2.53
N ILE A 34 2.54 1.85 -1.20
CA ILE A 34 2.03 0.75 -0.37
C ILE A 34 0.76 1.20 0.34
N ALA A 35 -0.35 0.50 0.10
CA ALA A 35 -1.59 0.68 0.82
C ALA A 35 -1.56 -0.09 2.15
N ARG A 36 -1.90 0.57 3.27
CA ARG A 36 -1.88 -0.02 4.61
C ARG A 36 -3.14 0.36 5.37
N LYS A 37 -3.65 -0.56 6.21
CA LYS A 37 -4.64 -0.23 7.24
C LYS A 37 -3.92 0.06 8.55
N PHE A 38 -3.76 1.33 8.92
CA PHE A 38 -3.03 1.72 10.13
C PHE A 38 -3.81 1.51 11.42
N ARG A 39 -5.13 1.37 11.34
CA ARG A 39 -5.99 1.09 12.49
C ARG A 39 -5.84 -0.38 12.91
N VAL A 40 -4.80 -0.69 13.67
CA VAL A 40 -4.54 -2.05 14.15
C VAL A 40 -5.68 -2.49 15.08
N ARG A 41 -6.23 -3.69 14.83
CA ARG A 41 -7.28 -4.31 15.66
C ARG A 41 -6.90 -5.72 16.08
N ARG A 42 -7.79 -6.36 16.84
CA ARG A 42 -7.60 -7.71 17.40
C ARG A 42 -7.60 -8.83 16.35
N SER A 43 -8.14 -8.57 15.15
CA SER A 43 -8.15 -9.51 14.02
C SER A 43 -8.33 -8.77 12.70
N SER A 44 -7.96 -9.42 11.58
CA SER A 44 -8.17 -8.89 10.24
C SER A 44 -9.64 -8.68 9.89
N THR A 45 -10.53 -9.54 10.39
CA THR A 45 -11.99 -9.40 10.20
C THR A 45 -12.51 -8.08 10.77
N LEU A 46 -11.99 -7.64 11.93
CA LEU A 46 -12.36 -6.34 12.49
C LEU A 46 -11.81 -5.16 11.68
N MET A 47 -10.71 -5.38 10.95
CA MET A 47 -10.11 -4.39 10.06
C MET A 47 -10.76 -4.34 8.68
N HIS A 48 -11.70 -5.27 8.37
CA HIS A 48 -12.24 -5.44 7.03
C HIS A 48 -12.79 -4.14 6.43
N ASN A 49 -13.48 -3.32 7.23
CA ASN A 49 -14.06 -2.05 6.78
C ASN A 49 -13.24 -0.80 7.14
N ASP A 50 -12.00 -0.97 7.61
CA ASP A 50 -11.14 0.17 7.95
C ASP A 50 -10.58 0.87 6.71
N PRO A 51 -10.29 2.18 6.79
CA PRO A 51 -9.66 2.90 5.70
C PRO A 51 -8.23 2.43 5.44
N TYR A 52 -7.81 2.67 4.20
CA TYR A 52 -6.42 2.55 3.78
C TYR A 52 -5.74 3.92 3.86
N THR A 53 -4.45 3.90 4.15
CA THR A 53 -3.52 5.02 3.94
C THR A 53 -2.50 4.58 2.90
N LEU A 54 -2.19 5.46 1.96
CA LEU A 54 -1.16 5.24 0.94
C LEU A 54 0.17 5.82 1.42
N VAL A 55 1.18 4.97 1.55
CA VAL A 55 2.56 5.41 1.80
C VAL A 55 3.29 5.50 0.45
N VAL A 56 3.50 6.73 -0.01
CA VAL A 56 4.12 7.06 -1.31
C VAL A 56 5.61 7.33 -1.10
N ALA A 57 6.46 6.38 -1.49
CA ALA A 57 7.91 6.53 -1.42
C ALA A 57 8.46 6.87 -2.82
N LEU A 58 8.85 8.13 -3.03
CA LEU A 58 9.29 8.60 -4.35
C LEU A 58 10.63 7.99 -4.77
N GLY A 59 10.71 7.58 -6.05
CA GLY A 59 11.95 7.15 -6.68
C GLY A 59 12.89 8.32 -6.97
N ILE A 60 14.08 8.02 -7.50
CA ILE A 60 15.07 9.04 -7.89
C ILE A 60 14.51 9.97 -8.98
N ASN A 61 13.65 9.43 -9.85
CA ASN A 61 12.94 10.17 -10.90
C ASN A 61 11.69 10.91 -10.39
N GLY A 62 11.42 10.91 -9.07
CA GLY A 62 10.25 11.55 -8.49
C GLY A 62 8.92 10.84 -8.75
N THR A 63 8.94 9.61 -9.28
CA THR A 63 7.73 8.83 -9.54
C THR A 63 7.55 7.71 -8.52
N ALA A 64 6.33 7.19 -8.39
CA ALA A 64 6.04 5.98 -7.64
C ALA A 64 4.80 5.27 -8.18
N SER A 65 4.75 3.95 -8.09
CA SER A 65 3.58 3.17 -8.47
C SER A 65 3.26 2.08 -7.46
N GLY A 66 2.01 1.65 -7.42
CA GLY A 66 1.57 0.59 -6.53
C GLY A 66 0.18 0.10 -6.88
N HIS A 67 -0.25 -0.93 -6.18
CA HIS A 67 -1.53 -1.59 -6.43
C HIS A 67 -2.25 -1.90 -5.12
N LEU A 68 -3.57 -1.98 -5.18
CA LEU A 68 -4.41 -2.41 -4.08
C LEU A 68 -5.52 -3.33 -4.61
N TYR A 69 -5.59 -4.52 -4.03
CA TYR A 69 -6.65 -5.48 -4.28
C TYR A 69 -7.56 -5.58 -3.06
N ILE A 70 -8.88 -5.60 -3.29
CA ILE A 70 -9.91 -5.66 -2.26
C ILE A 70 -11.00 -6.65 -2.69
N ASP A 71 -11.35 -7.61 -1.84
CA ASP A 71 -12.54 -8.46 -2.00
C ASP A 71 -13.17 -8.78 -0.62
N ASP A 72 -13.97 -9.84 -0.53
CA ASP A 72 -14.60 -10.25 0.74
C ASP A 72 -13.67 -11.06 1.67
N GLY A 73 -12.45 -11.37 1.23
CA GLY A 73 -11.41 -12.08 1.98
C GLY A 73 -11.74 -13.52 2.39
N THR A 74 -12.90 -14.08 2.00
CA THR A 74 -13.40 -15.34 2.55
C THR A 74 -14.03 -16.27 1.52
N THR A 75 -14.46 -15.75 0.36
CA THR A 75 -15.17 -16.53 -0.66
C THR A 75 -14.53 -16.40 -2.05
N PHE A 76 -15.01 -17.20 -3.00
CA PHE A 76 -14.59 -17.16 -4.41
C PHE A 76 -15.42 -16.18 -5.26
N GLN A 77 -16.09 -15.20 -4.64
CA GLN A 77 -16.93 -14.24 -5.37
C GLN A 77 -16.13 -13.37 -6.35
N HIS A 78 -14.87 -13.07 -6.07
CA HIS A 78 -14.00 -12.37 -7.01
C HIS A 78 -13.88 -13.14 -8.33
N GLN A 79 -13.71 -14.46 -8.28
CA GLN A 79 -13.50 -15.30 -9.46
C GLN A 79 -14.78 -15.54 -10.27
N TYR A 80 -15.87 -15.93 -9.59
CA TYR A 80 -17.09 -16.37 -10.28
C TYR A 80 -18.16 -15.28 -10.44
N LYS A 81 -18.06 -14.17 -9.68
CA LYS A 81 -19.04 -13.06 -9.71
C LYS A 81 -18.42 -11.70 -9.99
N LYS A 82 -17.13 -11.64 -10.34
CA LYS A 82 -16.40 -10.38 -10.57
C LYS A 82 -16.51 -9.37 -9.40
N LYS A 83 -16.56 -9.88 -8.16
CA LYS A 83 -16.71 -9.07 -6.93
C LYS A 83 -15.37 -8.83 -6.25
N ALA A 84 -14.60 -7.91 -6.82
CA ALA A 84 -13.40 -7.35 -6.20
C ALA A 84 -13.17 -5.93 -6.73
N LEU A 85 -12.25 -5.19 -6.12
CA LEU A 85 -11.62 -4.01 -6.69
C LEU A 85 -10.14 -4.31 -6.89
N TYR A 86 -9.59 -3.90 -8.03
CA TYR A 86 -8.15 -3.86 -8.25
C TYR A 86 -7.77 -2.48 -8.75
N LEU A 87 -7.06 -1.73 -7.91
CA LEU A 87 -6.66 -0.35 -8.11
C LEU A 87 -5.18 -0.30 -8.44
N GLY A 88 -4.82 0.48 -9.46
CA GLY A 88 -3.47 0.91 -9.74
C GLY A 88 -3.30 2.37 -9.32
N PHE A 89 -2.21 2.67 -8.60
CA PHE A 89 -1.82 4.01 -8.21
C PHE A 89 -0.56 4.41 -8.96
N HIS A 90 -0.53 5.66 -9.42
CA HIS A 90 0.64 6.25 -10.06
C HIS A 90 0.83 7.68 -9.56
N TYR A 91 2.03 7.98 -9.08
CA TYR A 91 2.44 9.33 -8.69
C TYR A 91 3.49 9.83 -9.66
N GLU A 92 3.25 10.99 -10.25
CA GLU A 92 4.19 11.70 -11.11
C GLU A 92 3.76 13.17 -11.23
N ASN A 93 4.74 14.08 -11.37
CA ASN A 93 4.47 15.52 -11.57
C ASN A 93 3.52 16.15 -10.53
N ASN A 94 3.69 15.80 -9.25
CA ASN A 94 2.86 16.26 -8.13
C ASN A 94 1.38 15.84 -8.21
N MET A 95 1.07 14.81 -8.99
CA MET A 95 -0.28 14.27 -9.13
C MET A 95 -0.28 12.80 -8.76
N LEU A 96 -1.17 12.43 -7.83
CA LEU A 96 -1.48 11.04 -7.50
C LEU A 96 -2.75 10.64 -8.26
N GLU A 97 -2.62 9.72 -9.21
CA GLU A 97 -3.74 9.13 -9.93
C GLU A 97 -4.09 7.74 -9.38
N SER A 98 -5.36 7.37 -9.47
CA SER A 98 -5.83 6.00 -9.27
C SER A 98 -6.67 5.53 -10.46
N LYS A 99 -6.55 4.25 -10.83
CA LYS A 99 -7.30 3.63 -11.93
C LYS A 99 -7.78 2.25 -11.53
N PHE A 100 -9.01 1.89 -11.92
CA PHE A 100 -9.46 0.50 -11.84
C PHE A 100 -8.78 -0.31 -12.93
N LEU A 101 -8.04 -1.33 -12.53
CA LEU A 101 -7.34 -2.25 -13.44
C LEU A 101 -8.22 -3.42 -13.89
N LEU A 102 -9.32 -3.66 -13.17
CA LEU A 102 -10.37 -4.61 -13.55
C LEU A 102 -11.71 -3.84 -13.66
N PRO A 103 -11.96 -3.11 -14.77
CA PRO A 103 -13.10 -2.22 -14.89
C PRO A 103 -14.46 -2.93 -14.88
N ASP A 104 -14.50 -4.19 -15.29
CA ASP A 104 -15.72 -5.03 -15.25
C ASP A 104 -16.03 -5.59 -13.85
N TYR A 105 -15.11 -5.43 -12.89
CA TYR A 105 -15.29 -5.92 -11.54
C TYR A 105 -15.93 -4.84 -10.67
N HIS A 106 -16.84 -5.25 -9.81
CA HIS A 106 -17.54 -4.34 -8.91
C HIS A 106 -17.68 -4.97 -7.53
N TYR A 107 -17.25 -4.22 -6.52
CA TYR A 107 -17.36 -4.64 -5.13
C TYR A 107 -17.77 -3.45 -4.25
N PRO A 108 -18.99 -3.45 -3.69
CA PRO A 108 -19.41 -2.41 -2.76
C PRO A 108 -18.67 -2.59 -1.43
N THR A 109 -17.93 -1.57 -1.02
CA THR A 109 -17.18 -1.56 0.25
C THR A 109 -17.41 -0.27 1.04
N LYS A 110 -17.20 -0.34 2.36
CA LYS A 110 -17.16 0.82 3.26
C LYS A 110 -15.74 1.35 3.48
N GLU A 111 -14.74 0.65 2.96
CA GLU A 111 -13.34 1.07 2.99
C GLU A 111 -13.16 2.34 2.15
N TRP A 112 -12.33 3.25 2.62
CA TRP A 112 -12.04 4.53 1.96
C TRP A 112 -10.55 4.90 2.12
N LEU A 113 -10.10 5.94 1.43
CA LEU A 113 -8.73 6.45 1.53
C LEU A 113 -8.66 7.60 2.55
N GLU A 114 -7.86 7.44 3.60
CA GLU A 114 -7.56 8.45 4.63
C GLU A 114 -6.18 9.09 4.44
#